data_AF-A0A4P7JP53-F1
#
_entry.id   AF-A0A4P7JP53-F1
#
_cell.length_a   1.000
_cell.length_b   1.000
_cell.length_c   1.000
_cell.angle_alpha   90.00
_cell.angle_beta   90.00
_cell.angle_gamma   90.00
#
_symmetry.space_group_name_H-M   'P 1'
#
loop_
_entity.id
_entity.type
_entity.pdbx_description
1 polymer ?
#
loop_
_entity_poly.entity_id
_entity_poly.type
_entity_poly.pdbx_seq_one_letter_code
_entity_poly.pdbx_strand_id
1 'polypeptide(L)'
;MKSRWLFYLSAAVVLLYGALGVVIPQSQKMELLELYPYVDDISNDLIRKVCSMMMLSSIVLAAAFVMIARFLAEPTHYERLRKAAILLLVYPFTVIVAEVVGSGMVYAHLTDVSFELEISSAKFMNIMFAITLFAIARSQKKLRHNNQPDAV
;
A
#
# COMPACT_ATOMS: atom_id res chain seq x y z
N MET A 1 -20.10 -1.10 14.15
CA MET A 1 -19.10 -2.02 14.75
C MET A 1 -18.49 -3.00 13.76
N LYS A 2 -19.28 -3.69 12.91
CA LYS A 2 -18.78 -4.75 12.01
C LYS A 2 -17.75 -4.29 10.94
N SER A 3 -17.90 -3.09 10.39
CA SER A 3 -17.01 -2.59 9.31
C SER A 3 -15.57 -2.30 9.73
N ARG A 4 -15.33 -1.98 11.01
CA ARG A 4 -13.99 -1.62 11.52
C ARG A 4 -13.04 -2.82 11.53
N TRP A 5 -13.59 -3.99 11.88
CA TRP A 5 -12.85 -5.24 11.93
C TRP A 5 -12.34 -5.68 10.57
N LEU A 6 -13.07 -5.39 9.50
CA LEU A 6 -12.62 -5.69 8.14
C LEU A 6 -11.30 -4.98 7.84
N PHE A 7 -11.16 -3.71 8.19
CA PHE A 7 -9.91 -2.98 7.95
C PHE A 7 -8.73 -3.49 8.78
N TYR A 8 -8.95 -3.84 10.05
CA TYR A 8 -7.89 -4.47 10.86
C TYR A 8 -7.49 -5.83 10.32
N LEU A 9 -8.46 -6.64 9.88
CA LEU A 9 -8.21 -7.93 9.26
C LEU A 9 -7.44 -7.76 7.94
N SER A 10 -7.86 -6.84 7.08
CA SER A 10 -7.15 -6.52 5.82
C SER A 10 -5.72 -6.07 6.08
N ALA A 11 -5.49 -5.23 7.10
CA ALA A 11 -4.13 -4.83 7.48
C ALA A 11 -3.28 -6.03 7.90
N ALA A 12 -3.83 -6.94 8.72
CA ALA A 12 -3.14 -8.14 9.14
C ALA A 12 -2.81 -9.06 7.94
N VAL A 13 -3.79 -9.28 7.05
CA VAL A 13 -3.60 -10.11 5.85
C VAL A 13 -2.51 -9.52 4.94
N VAL A 14 -2.52 -8.21 4.68
CA VAL A 14 -1.51 -7.54 3.85
C VAL A 14 -0.10 -7.69 4.43
N LEU A 15 0.05 -7.53 5.76
CA LEU A 15 1.35 -7.70 6.43
C LEU A 15 1.81 -9.15 6.43
N LEU A 16 0.93 -10.09 6.75
CA LEU A 16 1.23 -11.52 6.74
C LEU A 16 1.65 -11.97 5.33
N TYR A 17 0.91 -11.52 4.32
CA TYR A 17 1.21 -11.82 2.92
C TYR A 17 2.62 -11.33 2.52
N GLY A 18 2.94 -10.06 2.81
CA GLY A 18 4.28 -9.52 2.54
C GLY A 18 5.39 -10.24 3.31
N ALA A 19 5.12 -10.64 4.56
CA ALA A 19 6.08 -11.37 5.38
C ALA A 19 6.33 -12.82 4.90
N LEU A 20 5.35 -13.46 4.27
CA LEU A 20 5.49 -14.84 3.79
C LEU A 20 6.62 -14.98 2.77
N GLY A 21 6.78 -14.03 1.84
CA GLY A 21 7.88 -14.05 0.87
C GLY A 21 9.27 -13.92 1.50
N VAL A 22 9.36 -13.28 2.66
CA VAL A 22 10.63 -13.12 3.39
C VAL A 22 10.97 -14.42 4.13
N VAL A 23 9.98 -15.02 4.80
CA VAL A 23 10.18 -16.22 5.63
C VAL A 23 10.26 -17.49 4.77
N ILE A 24 9.35 -17.62 3.80
CA ILE A 24 9.17 -18.77 2.92
C ILE A 24 9.25 -18.30 1.45
N PRO A 25 10.45 -18.08 0.89
CA PRO A 25 10.62 -17.46 -0.43
C PRO A 25 9.87 -18.17 -1.56
N GLN A 26 9.79 -19.49 -1.49
CA GLN A 26 9.09 -20.31 -2.47
C GLN A 26 7.60 -19.95 -2.60
N SER A 27 6.96 -19.38 -1.57
CA SER A 27 5.56 -18.97 -1.65
C SER A 27 5.33 -17.77 -2.57
N GLN A 28 6.38 -17.03 -2.93
CA GLN A 28 6.31 -15.83 -3.79
C GLN A 28 7.05 -16.01 -5.12
N LYS A 29 7.67 -17.18 -5.33
CA LYS A 29 8.50 -17.43 -6.51
C LYS A 29 7.73 -17.26 -7.81
N MET A 30 6.53 -17.84 -7.90
CA MET A 30 5.71 -17.78 -9.12
C MET A 30 5.28 -16.35 -9.44
N GLU A 31 4.82 -15.59 -8.45
CA GLU A 31 4.41 -14.20 -8.64
C GLU A 31 5.58 -13.31 -9.07
N LEU A 32 6.78 -13.54 -8.53
CA LEU A 32 7.96 -12.82 -8.95
C LEU A 32 8.42 -13.20 -10.35
N LEU A 33 8.24 -14.44 -10.80
CA LEU A 33 8.52 -14.83 -12.19
C LEU A 33 7.50 -14.22 -13.16
N GLU A 34 6.24 -14.07 -12.75
CA GLU A 34 5.23 -13.33 -13.53
C GLU A 34 5.55 -11.82 -13.60
N LEU A 35 6.00 -11.24 -12.49
CA LEU A 35 6.43 -9.85 -12.43
C LEU A 35 7.74 -9.61 -13.21
N TYR A 36 8.61 -10.62 -13.28
CA TYR A 36 9.91 -10.55 -13.94
C TYR A 36 10.08 -11.63 -15.02
N PRO A 37 9.37 -11.51 -16.17
CA PRO A 37 9.27 -12.59 -17.15
C PRO A 37 10.56 -12.89 -17.92
N TYR A 38 11.56 -12.02 -17.87
CA TYR A 38 12.85 -12.20 -18.56
C TYR A 38 13.84 -13.11 -17.82
N VAL A 39 13.45 -13.72 -16.70
CA VAL A 39 14.32 -14.61 -15.91
C VAL A 39 13.62 -15.94 -15.67
N ASP A 40 14.30 -17.04 -15.99
CA ASP A 40 13.75 -18.41 -15.84
C ASP A 40 13.73 -18.89 -14.39
N ASP A 41 14.65 -18.40 -13.56
CA ASP A 41 14.71 -18.76 -12.14
C ASP A 41 15.27 -17.62 -11.27
N ILE A 42 14.70 -17.46 -10.07
CA ILE A 42 15.10 -16.44 -9.09
C ILE A 42 15.54 -17.17 -7.83
N SER A 43 16.79 -16.92 -7.41
CA SER A 43 17.34 -17.52 -6.19
C SER A 43 16.55 -17.10 -4.95
N ASN A 44 16.48 -17.98 -3.94
CA ASN A 44 15.79 -17.69 -2.67
C ASN A 44 16.28 -16.41 -2.00
N ASP A 45 17.58 -16.12 -2.05
CA ASP A 45 18.15 -14.91 -1.45
C ASP A 45 17.69 -13.64 -2.17
N LEU A 46 17.56 -13.70 -3.50
CA LEU A 46 17.06 -12.59 -4.29
C LEU A 46 15.55 -12.38 -4.06
N ILE A 47 14.77 -13.46 -3.99
CA ILE A 47 13.35 -13.41 -3.61
C ILE A 47 13.19 -12.73 -2.25
N ARG A 48 13.96 -13.13 -1.22
CA ARG A 48 13.89 -12.51 0.11
C ARG A 48 14.14 -11.01 0.07
N LYS A 49 15.12 -10.56 -0.71
CA LYS A 49 15.46 -9.14 -0.84
C LYS A 49 14.32 -8.37 -1.50
N VAL A 50 13.79 -8.87 -2.62
CA VAL A 50 12.68 -8.24 -3.34
C VAL A 50 11.43 -8.20 -2.46
N CYS A 51 11.05 -9.32 -1.83
CA CYS A 51 9.90 -9.37 -0.92
C CYS A 51 10.07 -8.43 0.28
N SER A 52 11.28 -8.30 0.83
CA SER A 52 11.56 -7.35 1.92
C SER A 52 11.36 -5.90 1.50
N MET A 53 11.69 -5.56 0.24
CA MET A 53 11.41 -4.24 -0.31
C MET A 53 9.91 -4.02 -0.53
N MET A 54 9.21 -5.00 -1.10
CA MET A 54 7.75 -4.94 -1.30
C MET A 54 6.99 -4.86 0.04
N MET A 55 7.54 -5.45 1.11
CA MET A 55 6.98 -5.37 2.45
C MET A 55 6.86 -3.93 2.97
N LEU A 56 7.73 -3.01 2.56
CA LEU A 56 7.60 -1.58 2.90
C LEU A 56 6.29 -1.01 2.37
N SER A 57 5.92 -1.36 1.14
CA SER A 57 4.64 -0.95 0.53
C SER A 57 3.45 -1.58 1.26
N SER A 58 3.57 -2.86 1.66
CA SER A 58 2.56 -3.53 2.48
C SER A 58 2.37 -2.85 3.85
N ILE A 59 3.45 -2.37 4.48
CA ILE A 59 3.37 -1.60 5.73
C ILE A 59 2.63 -0.29 5.53
N VAL A 60 2.92 0.44 4.45
CA VAL A 60 2.23 1.70 4.12
C VAL A 60 0.72 1.47 3.94
N LEU A 61 0.35 0.44 3.17
CA LEU A 61 -1.06 0.09 2.93
C LEU A 61 -1.76 -0.37 4.21
N ALA A 62 -1.12 -1.23 5.00
CA ALA A 62 -1.67 -1.70 6.28
C ALA A 62 -1.87 -0.54 7.26
N ALA A 63 -0.91 0.39 7.33
CA ALA A 63 -1.03 1.60 8.14
C ALA A 63 -2.22 2.46 7.69
N ALA A 64 -2.48 2.56 6.37
CA ALA A 64 -3.66 3.25 5.85
C ALA A 64 -4.96 2.61 6.36
N PHE A 65 -5.09 1.29 6.26
CA PHE A 65 -6.26 0.56 6.76
C PHE A 65 -6.45 0.73 8.27
N VAL A 66 -5.38 0.69 9.06
CA VAL A 66 -5.43 0.96 10.51
C VAL A 66 -5.93 2.39 10.77
N MET A 67 -5.47 3.39 10.03
CA MET A 67 -5.93 4.77 10.19
C MET A 67 -7.43 4.92 9.84
N ILE A 68 -7.92 4.23 8.80
CA ILE A 68 -9.35 4.18 8.44
C ILE A 68 -10.14 3.50 9.56
N ALA A 69 -9.68 2.36 10.07
CA ALA A 69 -10.34 1.64 11.16
C ALA A 69 -10.46 2.51 12.43
N ARG A 70 -9.37 3.22 12.78
CA ARG A 70 -9.34 4.15 13.93
C ARG A 70 -10.21 5.38 13.73
N PHE A 71 -10.37 5.86 12.49
CA PHE A 71 -11.33 6.92 12.18
C PHE A 71 -12.77 6.42 12.33
N LEU A 72 -13.09 5.22 11.83
CA LEU A 72 -14.43 4.63 11.99
C LEU A 72 -14.79 4.33 13.46
N ALA A 73 -13.77 4.15 14.32
CA ALA A 73 -13.95 4.04 15.76
C ALA A 73 -14.33 5.38 16.41
N GLU A 74 -13.63 6.46 16.05
CA GLU A 74 -13.84 7.81 16.57
C GLU A 74 -13.88 8.84 15.41
N PRO A 75 -15.06 9.03 14.78
CA PRO A 75 -15.20 9.88 13.58
C PRO A 75 -14.92 11.37 13.82
N THR A 76 -14.86 11.80 15.09
CA THR A 76 -14.57 13.19 15.46
C THR A 76 -13.13 13.60 15.14
N HIS A 77 -12.22 12.65 14.95
CA HIS A 77 -10.81 12.86 14.62
C HIS A 77 -10.53 12.73 13.12
N TYR A 78 -10.99 13.70 12.33
CA TYR A 78 -10.83 13.73 10.86
C TYR A 78 -9.36 13.71 10.38
N GLU A 79 -8.39 14.10 11.21
CA GLU A 79 -6.96 13.99 10.91
C GLU A 79 -6.53 12.53 10.65
N ARG A 80 -7.21 11.54 11.24
CA ARG A 80 -6.93 10.12 10.97
C ARG A 80 -7.29 9.76 9.53
N LEU A 81 -8.40 10.28 9.02
CA LEU A 81 -8.83 10.08 7.65
C LEU A 81 -7.88 10.79 6.66
N ARG A 82 -7.39 11.97 7.03
CA ARG A 82 -6.37 12.69 6.26
C ARG A 82 -5.05 11.91 6.18
N LYS A 83 -4.59 11.33 7.30
CA LYS A 83 -3.40 10.46 7.33
C LYS A 83 -3.61 9.20 6.47
N ALA A 84 -4.76 8.55 6.57
CA ALA A 84 -5.11 7.43 5.70
C ALA A 84 -5.06 7.81 4.22
N ALA A 85 -5.61 8.97 3.85
CA ALA A 85 -5.58 9.47 2.49
C ALA A 85 -4.14 9.69 1.98
N ILE A 86 -3.27 10.31 2.79
CA ILE A 86 -1.85 10.47 2.44
C ILE A 86 -1.18 9.12 2.23
N LEU A 87 -1.40 8.15 3.13
CA LEU A 87 -0.80 6.82 3.01
C LEU A 87 -1.27 6.09 1.74
N LEU A 88 -2.57 6.14 1.41
CA LEU A 88 -3.09 5.57 0.16
C LEU A 88 -2.56 6.26 -1.10
N LEU A 89 -2.31 7.58 -1.03
CA LEU A 89 -1.70 8.32 -2.12
C LEU A 89 -0.23 7.94 -2.32
N VAL A 90 0.51 7.71 -1.22
CA VAL A 90 1.93 7.37 -1.23
C VAL A 90 2.17 5.91 -1.62
N TYR A 91 1.28 4.99 -1.23
CA TYR A 91 1.36 3.55 -1.52
C TYR A 91 1.76 3.19 -2.97
N PRO A 92 1.09 3.68 -4.04
CA PRO A 92 1.47 3.31 -5.40
C PRO A 92 2.90 3.72 -5.75
N PHE A 93 3.41 4.82 -5.20
CA PHE A 93 4.78 5.26 -5.42
C PHE A 93 5.78 4.37 -4.70
N THR A 94 5.47 3.91 -3.48
CA THR A 94 6.36 2.96 -2.80
C THR A 94 6.40 1.61 -3.52
N VAL A 95 5.28 1.18 -4.12
CA VAL A 95 5.24 -0.01 -4.97
C VAL A 95 6.11 0.17 -6.20
N ILE A 96 5.97 1.29 -6.92
CA ILE A 96 6.79 1.59 -8.11
C ILE A 96 8.29 1.60 -7.76
N VAL A 97 8.67 2.22 -6.65
CA VAL A 97 10.07 2.23 -6.20
C VAL A 97 10.55 0.82 -5.90
N ALA A 98 9.75 0.00 -5.21
CA ALA A 98 10.10 -1.40 -4.93
C ALA A 98 10.24 -2.23 -6.23
N GLU A 99 9.35 -2.02 -7.20
CA GLU A 99 9.41 -2.67 -8.51
C GLU A 99 10.67 -2.27 -9.28
N VAL A 100 10.97 -0.97 -9.40
CA VAL A 100 12.15 -0.48 -10.12
C VAL A 100 13.45 -0.99 -9.49
N VAL A 101 13.56 -0.92 -8.17
CA VAL A 101 14.75 -1.42 -7.48
C VAL A 101 14.83 -2.95 -7.58
N GLY A 102 13.70 -3.65 -7.44
CA GLY A 102 13.60 -5.10 -7.62
C GLY A 102 14.04 -5.55 -9.02
N SER A 103 13.52 -4.90 -10.09
CA SER A 103 13.96 -5.13 -11.48
C SER A 103 15.45 -4.90 -11.63
N GLY A 104 15.98 -3.81 -11.07
CA GLY A 104 17.42 -3.52 -11.11
C GLY A 104 18.26 -4.61 -10.44
N MET A 105 17.76 -5.25 -9.39
CA MET A 105 18.44 -6.36 -8.73
C MET A 105 18.30 -7.68 -9.51
N VAL A 106 17.12 -7.96 -10.05
CA VAL A 106 16.81 -9.20 -10.77
C VAL A 106 17.50 -9.22 -12.14
N TYR A 107 17.45 -8.11 -12.86
CA TYR A 107 18.01 -7.98 -14.22
C TYR A 107 19.44 -7.46 -14.25
N ALA A 108 20.11 -7.29 -13.11
CA ALA A 108 21.50 -6.79 -13.05
C ALA A 108 22.49 -7.57 -13.94
N HIS A 109 22.19 -8.84 -14.23
CA HIS A 109 23.02 -9.74 -15.02
C HIS A 109 22.66 -9.75 -16.52
N LEU A 110 21.60 -9.04 -16.92
CA LEU A 110 21.12 -9.00 -18.30
C LEU A 110 21.51 -7.65 -18.92
N THR A 111 22.04 -7.68 -20.15
CA THR A 111 22.60 -6.51 -20.83
C THR A 111 21.56 -5.65 -21.55
N ASP A 112 20.40 -6.21 -21.91
CA ASP A 112 19.37 -5.57 -22.75
C ASP A 112 17.96 -5.83 -22.21
N VAL A 113 17.64 -5.32 -21.02
CA VAL A 113 16.28 -5.44 -20.46
C VAL A 113 15.59 -4.09 -20.45
N SER A 114 14.44 -4.03 -21.11
CA SER A 114 13.52 -2.90 -21.03
C SER A 114 12.86 -2.87 -19.65
N PHE A 115 13.01 -1.76 -18.95
CA PHE A 115 12.27 -1.52 -17.72
C PHE A 115 10.83 -1.14 -18.08
N GLU A 116 9.89 -2.07 -17.87
CA GLU A 116 8.46 -1.77 -18.00
C GLU A 116 7.94 -1.25 -16.66
N LEU A 117 7.52 0.02 -16.65
CA LEU A 117 6.86 0.61 -15.50
C LEU A 117 5.35 0.40 -15.64
N GLU A 118 4.81 -0.56 -14.91
CA GLU A 118 3.39 -0.86 -14.97
C GLU A 118 2.58 0.12 -14.11
N ILE A 119 1.77 0.97 -14.74
CA ILE A 119 0.73 1.74 -14.05
C ILE A 119 -0.55 0.91 -14.05
N SER A 120 -0.71 0.07 -13.03
CA SER A 120 -1.87 -0.82 -12.91
C SER A 120 -3.14 -0.10 -12.45
N SER A 121 -4.30 -0.69 -12.78
CA SER A 121 -5.61 -0.22 -12.32
C SER A 121 -5.72 -0.20 -10.78
N ALA A 122 -5.04 -1.13 -10.09
CA ALA A 122 -4.98 -1.18 -8.63
C ALA A 122 -4.24 0.03 -8.05
N LYS A 123 -3.14 0.48 -8.65
CA LYS A 123 -2.40 1.70 -8.26
C LYS A 123 -3.32 2.92 -8.41
N PHE A 124 -4.02 3.04 -9.54
CA PHE A 124 -4.97 4.13 -9.77
C PHE A 124 -6.16 4.11 -8.79
N MET A 125 -6.71 2.94 -8.48
CA MET A 125 -7.81 2.81 -7.52
C MET A 125 -7.44 3.31 -6.13
N ASN A 126 -6.21 3.06 -5.67
CA ASN A 126 -5.72 3.58 -4.39
C ASN A 126 -5.62 5.11 -4.39
N ILE A 127 -5.21 5.72 -5.52
CA ILE A 127 -5.21 7.19 -5.68
C ILE A 127 -6.64 7.73 -5.61
N MET A 128 -7.60 7.10 -6.30
CA MET A 128 -9.00 7.51 -6.26
C MET A 128 -9.60 7.40 -4.85
N PHE A 129 -9.26 6.35 -4.11
CA PHE A 129 -9.66 6.23 -2.70
C PHE A 129 -9.01 7.31 -1.84
N ALA A 130 -7.72 7.61 -2.03
CA ALA A 130 -7.06 8.71 -1.33
C ALA A 130 -7.79 10.05 -1.54
N ILE A 131 -8.10 10.40 -2.78
CA ILE A 131 -8.86 11.63 -3.13
C ILE A 131 -10.23 11.63 -2.44
N THR A 132 -10.93 10.51 -2.46
CA THR A 132 -12.24 10.35 -1.80
C THR A 132 -12.13 10.58 -0.29
N LEU A 133 -11.13 10.01 0.37
CA LEU A 133 -10.92 10.20 1.80
C LEU A 133 -10.55 11.66 2.14
N PHE A 134 -9.77 12.34 1.30
CA PHE A 134 -9.51 13.77 1.44
C PHE A 134 -10.80 14.60 1.35
N ALA A 135 -11.67 14.29 0.39
CA ALA A 135 -12.95 14.97 0.23
C ALA A 135 -13.86 14.78 1.45
N ILE A 136 -13.94 13.55 1.98
CA ILE A 136 -14.70 13.25 3.20
C ILE A 136 -14.12 14.00 4.40
N ALA A 137 -12.80 13.98 4.59
CA ALA A 137 -12.14 14.66 5.71
C ALA A 137 -12.40 16.17 5.68
N ARG A 138 -12.32 16.79 4.48
CA ARG A 138 -12.61 18.21 4.29
C ARG A 138 -14.08 18.53 4.57
N SER A 139 -15.01 17.69 4.09
CA SER A 139 -16.44 17.86 4.32
C SER A 139 -16.80 17.81 5.81
N GLN A 140 -16.28 16.81 6.53
CA GLN A 140 -16.53 16.68 7.97
C GLN A 140 -15.94 17.82 8.80
N LYS A 141 -14.75 18.32 8.44
CA LYS A 141 -14.17 19.50 9.09
C LYS A 141 -15.08 20.72 8.92
N LYS A 142 -15.63 20.93 7.72
CA LYS A 142 -16.54 22.06 7.43
C LYS A 142 -17.87 21.94 8.17
N LEU A 143 -18.47 20.75 8.22
CA LEU A 143 -19.71 20.51 8.97
C LEU A 143 -19.54 20.79 10.46
N ARG A 144 -18.39 20.39 11.04
CA ARG A 144 -18.10 20.69 12.44
C ARG A 144 -17.92 22.19 12.70
N HIS A 145 -17.23 22.90 11.81
CA HIS A 145 -17.07 24.35 11.90
C HIS A 145 -18.43 25.08 11.83
N ASN A 146 -19.33 24.66 10.94
CA ASN A 146 -20.64 25.31 10.80
C ASN A 146 -21.60 25.01 11.97
N ASN A 147 -21.40 23.90 12.69
CA ASN A 147 -22.24 23.48 13.82
C ASN A 147 -21.72 23.96 15.18
N GLN A 148 -20.58 24.66 15.21
CA GLN A 148 -20.13 25.45 16.35
C GLN A 148 -20.26 26.92 15.94
N PRO A 149 -21.46 27.55 16.05
CA PRO A 149 -21.56 28.98 15.88
C PRO A 149 -20.65 29.62 16.94
N ASP A 150 -19.88 30.62 16.51
CA ASP A 150 -18.97 31.38 17.35
C ASP A 150 -19.63 31.65 18.70
N ALA A 151 -19.05 31.10 19.76
CA ALA A 151 -19.40 31.51 21.11
C ALA A 151 -18.98 32.98 21.20
N VAL A 152 -20.00 33.85 21.19
CA VAL A 152 -19.95 35.30 21.40
C VAL A 152 -18.97 35.66 22.52
#